data_AF-H2PRE4-F1
#
_entry.id   AF-H2PRE4-F1
#
_cell.length_a   1.000
_cell.length_b   1.000
_cell.length_c   1.000
_cell.angle_alpha   90.00
_cell.angle_beta   90.00
_cell.angle_gamma   90.00
#
_symmetry.space_group_name_H-M   'P 1'
#
loop_
_entity.id
_entity.type
_entity.pdbx_description
1 polymer ?
#
loop_
_entity_poly.entity_id
_entity_poly.type
_entity_poly.pdbx_seq_one_letter_code
_entity_poly.pdbx_strand_id
1 'polypeptide(L)'
;MDSKKGRPKAAAGKWQMLHPGPKTRAAAGKPGENRPPQRKAGRQAREHAPAESPQAPTGPAEDRAARAIQGAFRQLRARRELARRREERREYLEQMEKLQREAYLALVRREREAARRLREQEEAAQRERREELQRRRRLLDAAFDGDVGEIRAVLKEVEQLLTREGVGHDEAGKARRLQRRVALVECEDGHGNTPLSEAAAGGQPLAIQLLAELGASPNSKGAFGRTPLYRAAFGGHLAAVEVLLKLGADPRVYAEDGSTPEQVASLDTVVSVLRSWDLSLTEAMLQNMEAEQQRRAQEAQRHKEAEAERCGSMTLKVQQLAREQQQRHEELQQAYCELSRRISEHDQCEWRCMDKTKLTLQAIKDAEAQVDRLRQEAQKAEEALAMARLELREQTQAEEEEEPGLKCQVTELHDVLMKDVGNRIRADGRWPLVIDPSGQAATFLRYQDTNYVDTVNPEHLRPERMRLALLGALRYGKPLVFDLREVDLFPVVQRQLEAVQPGLAQALLSRGLLERERYLSLLRPTDGPEYSPTQFQEQRLEHFRLFFVTKVQWPPAEQLQVLLPVRVQLLGTGL
;
A
#
# COMPACT_ATOMS: atom_id res chain seq x y z
N MET A 1 -51.10 50.70 -5.45
CA MET A 1 -51.97 50.20 -6.54
C MET A 1 -51.01 49.51 -7.50
N ASP A 2 -51.13 48.22 -7.81
CA ASP A 2 -52.37 47.44 -7.94
C ASP A 2 -52.29 46.00 -7.36
N SER A 3 -53.47 45.40 -7.12
CA SER A 3 -53.85 43.97 -7.17
C SER A 3 -52.81 42.85 -6.92
N LYS A 4 -53.08 41.77 -6.15
CA LYS A 4 -54.33 41.21 -5.61
C LYS A 4 -54.04 40.23 -4.45
N LYS A 5 -54.92 40.14 -3.45
CA LYS A 5 -54.93 39.03 -2.45
C LYS A 5 -55.57 37.78 -3.05
N GLY A 6 -55.07 36.58 -2.72
CA GLY A 6 -55.74 35.31 -3.06
C GLY A 6 -55.08 34.07 -2.45
N ARG A 7 -55.77 33.42 -1.49
CA ARG A 7 -55.46 32.03 -1.07
C ARG A 7 -56.06 31.02 -2.07
N PRO A 8 -55.36 29.93 -2.40
CA PRO A 8 -55.96 28.62 -2.69
C PRO A 8 -55.66 27.66 -1.51
N LYS A 9 -56.62 26.96 -0.88
CA LYS A 9 -57.45 25.84 -1.37
C LYS A 9 -56.64 24.66 -1.93
N ALA A 10 -56.75 23.52 -1.23
CA ALA A 10 -56.20 22.24 -1.65
C ALA A 10 -56.95 21.64 -2.84
N ALA A 11 -56.23 20.94 -3.71
CA ALA A 11 -56.77 20.11 -4.77
C ALA A 11 -55.87 18.86 -4.94
N ALA A 12 -56.48 17.70 -5.16
CA ALA A 12 -55.77 16.45 -5.41
C ALA A 12 -55.22 16.40 -6.85
N GLY A 13 -54.01 15.87 -7.03
CA GLY A 13 -53.36 15.70 -8.33
C GLY A 13 -52.64 14.35 -8.42
N LYS A 14 -52.98 13.55 -9.43
CA LYS A 14 -52.40 12.22 -9.69
C LYS A 14 -50.96 12.35 -10.21
N TRP A 15 -50.05 11.51 -9.74
CA TRP A 15 -48.77 11.27 -10.40
C TRP A 15 -48.91 10.09 -11.36
N GLN A 16 -48.69 10.34 -12.66
CA GLN A 16 -48.71 9.33 -13.72
C GLN A 16 -47.33 8.69 -13.89
N MET A 17 -47.30 7.37 -14.09
CA MET A 17 -46.11 6.70 -14.60
C MET A 17 -45.96 6.97 -16.11
N LEU A 18 -44.75 7.27 -16.56
CA LEU A 18 -44.40 7.36 -17.97
C LEU A 18 -43.15 6.53 -18.27
N HIS A 19 -43.31 5.50 -19.08
CA HIS A 19 -42.21 4.77 -19.72
C HIS A 19 -41.69 5.55 -20.94
N PRO A 20 -40.39 5.50 -21.24
CA PRO A 20 -39.88 5.66 -22.59
C PRO A 20 -39.40 4.32 -23.17
N GLY A 21 -39.86 4.01 -24.40
CA GLY A 21 -39.36 2.90 -25.20
C GLY A 21 -38.08 3.27 -26.00
N PRO A 22 -37.38 2.29 -26.61
CA PRO A 22 -36.02 2.50 -27.13
C PRO A 22 -35.93 2.70 -28.66
N LYS A 23 -34.86 3.39 -29.10
CA LYS A 23 -34.10 3.38 -30.38
C LYS A 23 -33.47 4.79 -30.60
N THR A 24 -32.27 5.00 -31.14
CA THR A 24 -31.34 4.14 -31.93
C THR A 24 -29.91 4.71 -31.96
N ARG A 25 -28.91 3.84 -32.22
CA ARG A 25 -27.55 4.10 -32.78
C ARG A 25 -26.56 4.93 -31.91
N ALA A 26 -25.25 4.64 -31.89
CA ALA A 26 -24.47 3.54 -32.48
C ALA A 26 -23.10 3.35 -31.75
N ALA A 27 -22.38 2.27 -32.13
CA ALA A 27 -20.95 2.01 -31.93
C ALA A 27 -20.41 1.69 -30.52
N ALA A 28 -20.24 0.39 -30.25
CA ALA A 28 -19.04 -0.18 -29.60
C ALA A 28 -18.99 -1.69 -29.87
N GLY A 29 -17.81 -2.25 -30.15
CA GLY A 29 -17.62 -3.65 -30.54
C GLY A 29 -17.66 -4.63 -29.36
N LYS A 30 -18.04 -5.89 -29.64
CA LYS A 30 -17.90 -7.01 -28.70
C LYS A 30 -16.68 -7.86 -29.05
N PRO A 31 -15.74 -8.11 -28.12
CA PRO A 31 -15.09 -9.43 -28.05
C PRO A 31 -16.11 -10.43 -27.46
N GLY A 32 -16.11 -11.72 -27.75
CA GLY A 32 -15.10 -12.51 -28.45
C GLY A 32 -15.11 -13.92 -27.86
N GLU A 33 -16.23 -14.65 -28.00
CA GLU A 33 -16.38 -15.99 -27.44
C GLU A 33 -15.39 -16.97 -28.10
N ASN A 34 -14.40 -17.42 -27.34
CA ASN A 34 -13.43 -18.41 -27.80
C ASN A 34 -14.09 -19.79 -27.95
N ARG A 35 -14.34 -20.17 -29.21
CA ARG A 35 -14.69 -21.55 -29.59
C ARG A 35 -13.56 -22.53 -29.25
N PRO A 36 -13.86 -23.78 -28.89
CA PRO A 36 -12.88 -24.87 -28.97
C PRO A 36 -12.48 -25.13 -30.44
N PRO A 37 -11.24 -25.58 -30.71
CA PRO A 37 -10.70 -25.64 -32.07
C PRO A 37 -11.33 -26.75 -32.91
N GLN A 38 -11.92 -26.38 -34.05
CA GLN A 38 -12.29 -27.32 -35.09
C GLN A 38 -11.02 -27.83 -35.80
N ARG A 39 -10.64 -29.09 -35.56
CA ARG A 39 -9.65 -29.78 -36.41
C ARG A 39 -10.26 -30.01 -37.80
N LYS A 40 -9.70 -29.34 -38.81
CA LYS A 40 -9.97 -29.62 -40.23
C LYS A 40 -9.52 -31.04 -40.57
N ALA A 41 -10.44 -31.88 -41.04
CA ALA A 41 -10.10 -33.10 -41.77
C ALA A 41 -10.45 -32.88 -43.25
N GLY A 42 -9.44 -32.85 -44.11
CA GLY A 42 -9.65 -32.71 -45.55
C GLY A 42 -10.25 -33.98 -46.14
N ARG A 43 -11.25 -33.83 -47.02
CA ARG A 43 -11.68 -34.93 -47.88
C ARG A 43 -10.62 -35.18 -48.94
N GLN A 44 -9.84 -36.24 -48.81
CA GLN A 44 -9.27 -36.92 -49.96
C GLN A 44 -10.15 -38.14 -50.24
N ALA A 45 -10.73 -38.18 -51.44
CA ALA A 45 -11.43 -39.36 -51.91
C ALA A 45 -10.39 -40.42 -52.30
N ARG A 46 -10.45 -41.59 -51.65
CA ARG A 46 -9.98 -42.84 -52.24
C ARG A 46 -11.17 -43.78 -52.30
N GLU A 47 -11.38 -44.33 -53.49
CA GLU A 47 -12.45 -45.26 -53.78
C GLU A 47 -12.25 -46.54 -52.96
N HIS A 48 -13.31 -47.00 -52.30
CA HIS A 48 -13.38 -48.34 -51.75
C HIS A 48 -14.64 -49.02 -52.27
N ALA A 49 -14.47 -50.30 -52.65
CA ALA A 49 -15.48 -51.18 -53.21
C ALA A 49 -16.75 -51.28 -52.32
N PRO A 50 -17.91 -51.69 -52.88
CA PRO A 50 -19.15 -51.81 -52.11
C PRO A 50 -18.96 -52.71 -50.90
N ALA A 51 -19.12 -52.15 -49.70
CA ALA A 51 -19.03 -52.90 -48.46
C ALA A 51 -20.22 -53.87 -48.36
N GLU A 52 -19.90 -55.15 -48.21
CA GLU A 52 -20.90 -56.20 -48.00
C GLU A 52 -21.72 -55.92 -46.74
N SER A 53 -23.02 -56.21 -46.80
CA SER A 53 -23.88 -56.18 -45.62
C SER A 53 -23.33 -57.17 -44.58
N PRO A 54 -23.17 -56.80 -43.30
CA PRO A 54 -22.66 -57.72 -42.30
C PRO A 54 -23.65 -58.88 -42.15
N GLN A 55 -23.23 -60.06 -42.63
CA GLN A 55 -24.01 -61.29 -42.54
C GLN A 55 -24.39 -61.55 -41.08
N ALA A 56 -25.63 -61.97 -40.85
CA ALA A 56 -26.10 -62.27 -39.50
C ALA A 56 -25.22 -63.38 -38.89
N PRO A 57 -24.72 -63.22 -37.65
CA PRO A 57 -23.84 -64.22 -37.06
C PRO A 57 -24.63 -65.52 -36.82
N THR A 58 -24.35 -66.52 -37.65
CA THR A 58 -24.75 -67.93 -37.48
C THR A 58 -23.91 -68.60 -36.39
N GLY A 59 -23.89 -68.00 -35.21
CA GLY A 59 -23.48 -68.65 -33.96
C GLY A 59 -24.66 -69.41 -33.32
N PRO A 60 -24.39 -70.33 -32.39
CA PRO A 60 -25.43 -71.03 -31.64
C PRO A 60 -26.35 -70.05 -30.91
N ALA A 61 -27.56 -70.48 -30.54
CA ALA A 61 -28.58 -69.61 -29.93
C ALA A 61 -28.08 -68.88 -28.66
N GLU A 62 -27.11 -69.49 -27.97
CA GLU A 62 -26.37 -69.00 -26.82
C GLU A 62 -25.68 -67.64 -27.06
N ASP A 63 -25.08 -67.40 -28.24
CA ASP A 63 -24.42 -66.13 -28.57
C ASP A 63 -25.41 -64.96 -28.67
N ARG A 64 -26.62 -65.22 -29.15
CA ARG A 64 -27.69 -64.21 -29.23
C ARG A 64 -28.27 -63.92 -27.85
N ALA A 65 -28.45 -64.95 -27.02
CA ALA A 65 -28.84 -64.78 -25.62
C ALA A 65 -27.78 -64.00 -24.82
N ALA A 66 -26.50 -64.33 -24.97
CA ALA A 66 -25.39 -63.65 -24.32
C ALA A 66 -25.34 -62.16 -24.70
N ARG A 67 -25.50 -61.81 -25.98
CA ARG A 67 -25.57 -60.40 -26.43
C ARG A 67 -26.77 -59.66 -25.85
N ALA A 68 -27.94 -60.30 -25.75
CA ALA A 68 -29.13 -59.71 -25.14
C ALA A 68 -28.93 -59.44 -23.64
N ILE A 69 -28.39 -60.41 -22.90
CA ILE A 69 -28.06 -60.28 -21.46
C ILE A 69 -27.03 -59.16 -21.24
N GLN A 70 -25.95 -59.12 -22.04
CA GLN A 70 -24.96 -58.05 -21.98
C GLN A 70 -25.57 -56.67 -22.30
N GLY A 71 -26.50 -56.59 -23.26
CA GLY A 71 -27.24 -55.37 -23.57
C GLY A 71 -28.09 -54.88 -22.40
N ALA A 72 -28.89 -55.76 -21.81
CA ALA A 72 -29.71 -55.46 -20.63
C ALA A 72 -28.86 -55.05 -19.42
N PHE A 73 -27.74 -55.73 -19.18
CA PHE A 73 -26.80 -55.41 -18.10
C PHE A 73 -26.15 -54.02 -18.29
N ARG A 74 -25.74 -53.69 -19.52
CA ARG A 74 -25.22 -52.34 -19.87
C ARG A 74 -26.28 -51.26 -19.65
N GLN A 75 -27.55 -51.51 -20.03
CA GLN A 75 -28.65 -50.57 -19.78
C GLN A 75 -28.94 -50.39 -18.28
N LEU A 76 -28.93 -51.48 -17.49
CA LEU A 76 -29.12 -51.41 -16.03
C LEU A 76 -27.99 -50.61 -15.36
N ARG A 77 -26.74 -50.85 -15.76
CA ARG A 77 -25.57 -50.10 -15.28
C ARG A 77 -25.69 -48.62 -15.65
N ALA A 78 -26.03 -48.30 -16.90
CA ALA A 78 -26.22 -46.91 -17.36
C ALA A 78 -27.35 -46.19 -16.61
N ARG A 79 -28.46 -46.88 -16.29
CA ARG A 79 -29.55 -46.30 -15.46
C ARG A 79 -29.12 -46.04 -14.02
N ARG A 80 -28.41 -46.97 -13.39
CA ARG A 80 -27.83 -46.77 -12.03
C ARG A 80 -26.82 -45.62 -12.01
N GLU A 81 -25.97 -45.54 -13.02
CA GLU A 81 -24.95 -44.47 -13.11
C GLU A 81 -25.57 -43.10 -13.44
N LEU A 82 -26.66 -43.05 -14.23
CA LEU A 82 -27.44 -41.83 -14.43
C LEU A 82 -28.15 -41.38 -13.13
N ALA A 83 -28.70 -42.31 -12.35
CA ALA A 83 -29.32 -42.01 -11.07
C ALA A 83 -28.30 -41.42 -10.08
N ARG A 84 -27.17 -42.10 -9.91
CA ARG A 84 -26.04 -41.63 -9.09
C ARG A 84 -25.57 -40.23 -9.52
N ARG A 85 -25.36 -39.98 -10.82
CA ARG A 85 -24.98 -38.64 -11.32
C ARG A 85 -26.05 -37.56 -11.11
N ARG A 86 -27.33 -37.93 -10.97
CA ARG A 86 -28.41 -36.98 -10.61
C ARG A 86 -28.40 -36.64 -9.14
N GLU A 87 -28.11 -37.61 -8.26
CA GLU A 87 -27.91 -37.40 -6.83
C GLU A 87 -26.66 -36.54 -6.58
N GLU A 88 -25.51 -36.91 -7.14
CA GLU A 88 -24.26 -36.12 -7.09
C GLU A 88 -24.47 -34.68 -7.59
N ARG A 89 -25.23 -34.49 -8.69
CA ARG A 89 -25.57 -33.15 -9.19
C ARG A 89 -26.49 -32.38 -8.25
N ARG A 90 -27.41 -33.05 -7.55
CA ARG A 90 -28.33 -32.42 -6.59
C ARG A 90 -27.57 -31.98 -5.34
N GLU A 91 -26.76 -32.85 -4.76
CA GLU A 91 -25.91 -32.55 -3.61
C GLU A 91 -24.96 -31.39 -3.93
N TYR A 92 -24.35 -31.39 -5.13
CA TYR A 92 -23.53 -30.28 -5.60
C TYR A 92 -24.30 -28.96 -5.67
N LEU A 93 -25.54 -28.95 -6.18
CA LEU A 93 -26.36 -27.73 -6.25
C LEU A 93 -26.76 -27.22 -4.85
N GLU A 94 -27.13 -28.12 -3.93
CA GLU A 94 -27.47 -27.76 -2.54
C GLU A 94 -26.23 -27.23 -1.78
N GLN A 95 -25.04 -27.79 -2.02
CA GLN A 95 -23.76 -27.27 -1.50
C GLN A 95 -23.42 -25.89 -2.10
N MET A 96 -23.58 -25.71 -3.41
CA MET A 96 -23.35 -24.43 -4.07
C MET A 96 -24.28 -23.34 -3.56
N GLU A 97 -25.57 -23.64 -3.34
CA GLU A 97 -26.52 -22.67 -2.77
C GLU A 97 -26.16 -22.32 -1.32
N LYS A 98 -25.74 -23.30 -0.51
CA LYS A 98 -25.25 -23.06 0.85
C LYS A 98 -24.03 -22.13 0.86
N LEU A 99 -23.02 -22.42 0.02
CA LEU A 99 -21.81 -21.59 -0.12
C LEU A 99 -22.14 -20.16 -0.60
N GLN A 100 -23.08 -20.01 -1.54
CA GLN A 100 -23.54 -18.69 -1.99
C GLN A 100 -24.22 -17.89 -0.87
N ARG A 101 -25.07 -18.53 -0.05
CA ARG A 101 -25.72 -17.90 1.11
C ARG A 101 -24.70 -17.51 2.18
N GLU A 102 -23.73 -18.37 2.47
CA GLU A 102 -22.66 -18.09 3.44
C GLU A 102 -21.75 -16.94 2.97
N ALA A 103 -21.36 -16.93 1.68
CA ALA A 103 -20.60 -15.84 1.08
C ALA A 103 -21.36 -14.51 1.10
N TYR A 104 -22.68 -14.51 0.82
CA TYR A 104 -23.52 -13.31 0.90
C TYR A 104 -23.61 -12.77 2.34
N LEU A 105 -23.80 -13.64 3.33
CA LEU A 105 -23.83 -13.23 4.75
C LEU A 105 -22.46 -12.70 5.23
N ALA A 106 -21.35 -13.28 4.75
CA ALA A 106 -20.01 -12.77 5.04
C ALA A 106 -19.77 -11.39 4.43
N LEU A 107 -20.22 -11.16 3.18
CA LEU A 107 -20.16 -9.86 2.51
C LEU A 107 -20.96 -8.79 3.28
N VAL A 108 -22.20 -9.08 3.67
CA VAL A 108 -23.04 -8.15 4.45
C VAL A 108 -22.45 -7.85 5.83
N ARG A 109 -21.75 -8.81 6.47
CA ARG A 109 -21.00 -8.54 7.72
C ARG A 109 -19.83 -7.60 7.48
N ARG A 110 -19.01 -7.87 6.46
CA ARG A 110 -17.87 -7.02 6.06
C ARG A 110 -18.30 -5.59 5.73
N GLU A 111 -19.40 -5.40 5.01
CA GLU A 111 -19.98 -4.08 4.73
C GLU A 111 -20.41 -3.35 6.00
N ARG A 112 -21.06 -4.05 6.95
CA ARG A 112 -21.48 -3.47 8.24
C ARG A 112 -20.30 -3.11 9.14
N GLU A 113 -19.25 -3.93 9.15
CA GLU A 113 -18.02 -3.66 9.90
C GLU A 113 -17.23 -2.51 9.29
N ALA A 114 -17.11 -2.45 7.96
CA ALA A 114 -16.52 -1.32 7.25
C ALA A 114 -17.30 -0.02 7.50
N ALA A 115 -18.63 -0.06 7.40
CA ALA A 115 -19.49 1.09 7.71
C ALA A 115 -19.44 1.50 9.19
N ARG A 116 -19.21 0.58 10.13
CA ARG A 116 -18.97 0.91 11.54
C ARG A 116 -17.62 1.60 11.70
N ARG A 117 -16.54 1.05 11.14
CA ARG A 117 -15.19 1.65 11.21
C ARG A 117 -15.15 3.04 10.58
N LEU A 118 -15.84 3.24 9.45
CA LEU A 118 -15.95 4.55 8.83
C LEU A 118 -16.63 5.56 9.76
N ARG A 119 -17.72 5.18 10.43
CA ARG A 119 -18.39 6.03 11.44
C ARG A 119 -17.50 6.30 12.64
N GLU A 120 -16.77 5.30 13.14
CA GLU A 120 -15.82 5.44 14.25
C GLU A 120 -14.69 6.41 13.89
N GLN A 121 -14.18 6.35 12.64
CA GLN A 121 -13.19 7.30 12.10
C GLN A 121 -13.78 8.71 11.90
N GLU A 122 -14.98 8.82 11.32
CA GLU A 122 -15.69 10.10 11.17
C GLU A 122 -15.99 10.75 12.53
N GLU A 123 -16.41 9.97 13.53
CA GLU A 123 -16.62 10.44 14.90
C GLU A 123 -15.32 10.85 15.58
N ALA A 124 -14.23 10.08 15.41
CA ALA A 124 -12.91 10.44 15.95
C ALA A 124 -12.39 11.75 15.34
N ALA A 125 -12.39 11.86 14.01
CA ALA A 125 -12.00 13.07 13.31
C ALA A 125 -12.90 14.28 13.66
N GLN A 126 -14.19 14.06 13.91
CA GLN A 126 -15.08 15.11 14.43
C GLN A 126 -14.74 15.53 15.87
N ARG A 127 -14.33 14.59 16.74
CA ARG A 127 -13.88 14.91 18.10
C ARG A 127 -12.58 15.71 18.07
N GLU A 128 -11.58 15.27 17.30
CA GLU A 128 -10.31 15.99 17.13
C GLU A 128 -10.50 17.41 16.59
N ARG A 129 -11.34 17.58 15.55
CA ARG A 129 -11.70 18.93 15.03
C ARG A 129 -12.39 19.79 16.07
N ARG A 130 -13.27 19.22 16.91
CA ARG A 130 -13.93 19.97 17.99
C ARG A 130 -12.93 20.37 19.07
N GLU A 131 -12.00 19.49 19.44
CA GLU A 131 -10.93 19.82 20.38
C GLU A 131 -9.98 20.89 19.82
N GLU A 132 -9.60 20.82 18.54
CA GLU A 132 -8.78 21.85 17.89
C GLU A 132 -9.50 23.22 17.90
N LEU A 133 -10.79 23.25 17.55
CA LEU A 133 -11.60 24.48 17.62
C LEU A 133 -11.74 24.99 19.07
N GLN A 134 -11.85 24.11 20.07
CA GLN A 134 -11.86 24.48 21.48
C GLN A 134 -10.50 25.06 21.94
N ARG A 135 -9.37 24.50 21.50
CA ARG A 135 -8.02 25.03 21.78
C ARG A 135 -7.83 26.42 21.16
N ARG A 136 -8.20 26.59 19.88
CA ARG A 136 -8.18 27.89 19.19
C ARG A 136 -9.05 28.92 19.89
N ARG A 137 -10.27 28.53 20.30
CA ARG A 137 -11.16 29.42 21.05
C ARG A 137 -10.60 29.80 22.42
N ARG A 138 -10.09 28.83 23.21
CA ARG A 138 -9.40 29.12 24.49
C ARG A 138 -8.25 30.12 24.31
N LEU A 139 -7.48 29.98 23.22
CA LEU A 139 -6.39 30.90 22.90
C LEU A 139 -6.90 32.31 22.57
N LEU A 140 -7.97 32.44 21.78
CA LEU A 140 -8.59 33.73 21.45
C LEU A 140 -9.19 34.41 22.69
N ASP A 141 -9.98 33.68 23.47
CA ASP A 141 -10.62 34.17 24.71
C ASP A 141 -9.53 34.60 25.73
N ALA A 142 -8.49 33.79 25.94
CA ALA A 142 -7.35 34.13 26.81
C ALA A 142 -6.50 35.30 26.29
N ALA A 143 -6.39 35.49 24.97
CA ALA A 143 -5.71 36.64 24.38
C ALA A 143 -6.46 37.94 24.68
N PHE A 144 -7.79 37.95 24.56
CA PHE A 144 -8.64 39.09 24.93
C PHE A 144 -8.54 39.44 26.41
N ASP A 145 -8.64 38.44 27.30
CA ASP A 145 -8.56 38.63 28.75
C ASP A 145 -7.13 38.93 29.25
N GLY A 146 -6.12 38.66 28.43
CA GLY A 146 -4.70 38.89 28.76
C GLY A 146 -4.06 37.78 29.59
N ASP A 147 -4.65 36.58 29.66
CA ASP A 147 -4.12 35.45 30.43
C ASP A 147 -2.94 34.79 29.71
N VAL A 148 -1.76 35.36 29.95
CA VAL A 148 -0.45 34.86 29.53
C VAL A 148 -0.19 33.42 30.02
N GLY A 149 -0.81 32.99 31.13
CA GLY A 149 -0.70 31.64 31.66
C GLY A 149 -1.46 30.61 30.82
N GLU A 150 -2.72 30.89 30.51
CA GLU A 150 -3.57 30.03 29.68
C GLU A 150 -3.06 29.99 28.22
N ILE A 151 -2.60 31.11 27.65
CA ILE A 151 -1.91 31.13 26.34
C ILE A 151 -0.74 30.13 26.34
N ARG A 152 0.13 30.17 27.36
CA ARG A 152 1.25 29.21 27.49
C ARG A 152 0.79 27.77 27.72
N ALA A 153 -0.34 27.56 28.39
CA ALA A 153 -0.91 26.23 28.61
C ALA A 153 -1.40 25.60 27.29
N VAL A 154 -2.16 26.34 26.48
CA VAL A 154 -2.65 25.86 25.16
C VAL A 154 -1.49 25.54 24.21
N LEU A 155 -0.44 26.36 24.19
CA LEU A 155 0.77 26.09 23.40
C LEU A 155 1.46 24.78 23.86
N LYS A 156 1.57 24.57 25.17
CA LYS A 156 2.16 23.36 25.76
C LYS A 156 1.33 22.10 25.48
N GLU A 157 0.00 22.19 25.45
CA GLU A 157 -0.87 21.08 25.02
C GLU A 157 -0.53 20.65 23.59
N VAL A 158 -0.35 21.60 22.67
CA VAL A 158 -0.05 21.31 21.25
C VAL A 158 1.38 20.79 21.05
N GLU A 159 2.37 21.31 21.80
CA GLU A 159 3.71 20.72 21.81
C GLU A 159 3.70 19.26 22.31
N GLN A 160 2.90 18.95 23.33
CA GLN A 160 2.74 17.58 23.83
C GLN A 160 2.06 16.66 22.80
N LEU A 161 1.04 17.13 22.07
CA LEU A 161 0.42 16.35 20.99
C LEU A 161 1.45 16.00 19.91
N LEU A 162 2.26 16.96 19.47
CA LEU A 162 3.32 16.71 18.47
C LEU A 162 4.37 15.69 18.97
N THR A 163 4.70 15.67 20.27
CA THR A 163 5.57 14.61 20.82
C THR A 163 4.91 13.23 20.84
N ARG A 164 3.58 13.15 21.00
CA ARG A 164 2.81 11.89 20.95
C ARG A 164 2.63 11.38 19.52
N GLU A 165 2.58 12.29 18.54
CA GLU A 165 2.64 12.01 17.10
C GLU A 165 4.04 11.55 16.61
N GLY A 166 5.04 11.48 17.50
CA GLY A 166 6.39 11.01 17.16
C GLY A 166 7.32 12.07 16.56
N VAL A 167 6.95 13.37 16.59
CA VAL A 167 7.79 14.45 16.05
C VAL A 167 9.06 14.62 16.91
N GLY A 168 10.18 14.07 16.43
CA GLY A 168 11.49 14.04 17.10
C GLY A 168 12.05 15.41 17.47
N HIS A 169 13.16 15.44 18.22
CA HIS A 169 13.82 16.69 18.66
C HIS A 169 14.81 17.27 17.64
N ASP A 170 14.94 16.63 16.48
CA ASP A 170 15.83 17.00 15.37
C ASP A 170 15.38 18.28 14.64
N GLU A 171 16.22 18.82 13.76
CA GLU A 171 15.93 20.10 13.06
C GLU A 171 14.60 20.08 12.29
N ALA A 172 14.28 18.96 11.62
CA ALA A 172 12.97 18.79 10.95
C ALA A 172 11.80 18.82 11.95
N GLY A 173 11.95 18.18 13.11
CA GLY A 173 10.94 18.19 14.17
C GLY A 173 10.79 19.55 14.86
N LYS A 174 11.90 20.30 15.01
CA LYS A 174 11.87 21.71 15.45
C LYS A 174 11.13 22.58 14.44
N ALA A 175 11.38 22.42 13.15
CA ALA A 175 10.68 23.14 12.08
C ALA A 175 9.17 22.83 12.08
N ARG A 176 8.78 21.54 12.18
CA ARG A 176 7.36 21.13 12.25
C ARG A 176 6.65 21.69 13.49
N ARG A 177 7.31 21.70 14.66
CA ARG A 177 6.79 22.37 15.87
C ARG A 177 6.63 23.87 15.69
N LEU A 178 7.64 24.55 15.13
CA LEU A 178 7.58 25.99 14.87
C LEU A 178 6.43 26.33 13.91
N GLN A 179 6.29 25.58 12.81
CA GLN A 179 5.22 25.78 11.83
C GLN A 179 3.84 25.59 12.47
N ARG A 180 3.63 24.54 13.27
CA ARG A 180 2.34 24.35 13.98
C ARG A 180 2.07 25.40 15.04
N ARG A 181 3.11 25.90 15.71
CA ARG A 181 2.99 27.01 16.67
C ARG A 181 2.57 28.31 15.99
N VAL A 182 3.22 28.69 14.89
CA VAL A 182 2.85 29.89 14.11
C VAL A 182 1.43 29.75 13.55
N ALA A 183 1.07 28.60 12.98
CA ALA A 183 -0.28 28.36 12.45
C ALA A 183 -1.39 28.35 13.53
N LEU A 184 -1.03 28.16 14.79
CA LEU A 184 -1.95 28.27 15.94
C LEU A 184 -2.05 29.71 16.44
N VAL A 185 -0.93 30.46 16.44
CA VAL A 185 -0.89 31.87 16.85
C VAL A 185 -1.55 32.79 15.82
N GLU A 186 -1.49 32.43 14.54
CA GLU A 186 -2.24 33.07 13.44
C GLU A 186 -3.60 32.38 13.19
N CYS A 187 -4.20 31.70 14.18
CA CYS A 187 -5.51 31.09 13.97
C CYS A 187 -6.62 32.16 13.90
N GLU A 188 -7.58 31.98 12.99
CA GLU A 188 -8.71 32.91 12.84
C GLU A 188 -9.96 32.39 13.57
N ASP A 189 -10.73 33.33 14.15
CA ASP A 189 -12.10 33.08 14.63
C ASP A 189 -13.12 33.03 13.47
N GLY A 190 -14.41 32.87 13.79
CA GLY A 190 -15.49 32.86 12.79
C GLY A 190 -15.73 34.21 12.07
N HIS A 191 -14.96 35.24 12.41
CA HIS A 191 -15.00 36.59 11.86
C HIS A 191 -13.66 37.00 11.20
N GLY A 192 -12.64 36.13 11.21
CA GLY A 192 -11.30 36.39 10.69
C GLY A 192 -10.30 36.99 11.70
N ASN A 193 -10.67 37.17 12.96
CA ASN A 193 -9.80 37.78 13.96
C ASN A 193 -8.74 36.80 14.48
N THR A 194 -7.50 37.26 14.57
CA THR A 194 -6.36 36.54 15.17
C THR A 194 -6.28 36.77 16.68
N PRO A 195 -5.61 35.89 17.46
CA PRO A 195 -5.27 36.13 18.86
C PRO A 195 -4.63 37.50 19.13
N LEU A 196 -3.79 37.99 18.22
CA LEU A 196 -3.17 39.31 18.36
C LEU A 196 -4.20 40.45 18.19
N SER A 197 -5.18 40.26 17.30
CA SER A 197 -6.32 41.18 17.09
C SER A 197 -7.21 41.24 18.33
N GLU A 198 -7.48 40.11 18.99
CA GLU A 198 -8.25 40.07 20.25
C GLU A 198 -7.48 40.65 21.44
N ALA A 199 -6.19 40.34 21.60
CA ALA A 199 -5.35 40.96 22.64
C ALA A 199 -5.25 42.48 22.50
N ALA A 200 -5.24 42.99 21.26
CA ALA A 200 -5.31 44.42 20.99
C ALA A 200 -6.67 45.03 21.33
N ALA A 201 -7.77 44.30 21.13
CA ALA A 201 -9.12 44.74 21.47
C ALA A 201 -9.42 44.71 22.98
N GLY A 202 -8.79 43.79 23.73
CA GLY A 202 -8.81 43.77 25.20
C GLY A 202 -7.80 44.74 25.83
N GLY A 203 -6.89 45.32 25.04
CA GLY A 203 -5.90 46.29 25.51
C GLY A 203 -4.73 45.69 26.29
N GLN A 204 -4.32 44.46 25.96
CA GLN A 204 -3.43 43.63 26.79
C GLN A 204 -1.96 43.62 26.30
N PRO A 205 -1.09 44.56 26.73
CA PRO A 205 0.26 44.71 26.17
C PRO A 205 1.16 43.47 26.36
N LEU A 206 1.01 42.73 27.47
CA LEU A 206 1.81 41.53 27.75
C LEU A 206 1.44 40.35 26.83
N ALA A 207 0.14 40.18 26.53
CA ALA A 207 -0.33 39.17 25.59
C ALA A 207 0.12 39.51 24.16
N ILE A 208 0.05 40.79 23.78
CA ILE A 208 0.55 41.29 22.47
C ILE A 208 2.05 40.99 22.30
N GLN A 209 2.88 41.27 23.31
CA GLN A 209 4.31 40.96 23.26
C GLN A 209 4.57 39.46 23.10
N LEU A 210 3.93 38.61 23.92
CA LEU A 210 4.10 37.16 23.84
C LEU A 210 3.68 36.62 22.46
N LEU A 211 2.54 37.03 21.94
CA LEU A 211 2.04 36.56 20.65
C LEU A 211 2.98 36.97 19.50
N ALA A 212 3.50 38.21 19.51
CA ALA A 212 4.48 38.65 18.53
C ALA A 212 5.82 37.90 18.63
N GLU A 213 6.34 37.64 19.83
CA GLU A 213 7.52 36.78 20.06
C GLU A 213 7.34 35.35 19.52
N LEU A 214 6.11 34.84 19.53
CA LEU A 214 5.76 33.52 18.99
C LEU A 214 5.60 33.51 17.46
N GLY A 215 5.61 34.68 16.81
CA GLY A 215 5.52 34.85 15.36
C GLY A 215 4.21 35.44 14.84
N ALA A 216 3.37 36.04 15.69
CA ALA A 216 2.14 36.71 15.25
C ALA A 216 2.41 37.93 14.35
N SER A 217 1.58 38.15 13.34
CA SER A 217 1.70 39.29 12.44
C SER A 217 1.02 40.55 13.00
N PRO A 218 1.77 41.64 13.31
CA PRO A 218 1.19 42.89 13.85
C PRO A 218 0.23 43.60 12.88
N ASN A 219 0.31 43.23 11.60
CA ASN A 219 -0.50 43.79 10.51
C ASN A 219 -1.54 42.80 9.96
N SER A 220 -1.82 41.70 10.66
CA SER A 220 -2.90 40.76 10.29
C SER A 220 -4.24 41.49 10.14
N LYS A 221 -4.94 41.32 9.02
CA LYS A 221 -6.26 41.92 8.83
C LYS A 221 -7.35 40.96 9.33
N GLY A 222 -8.02 41.33 10.40
CA GLY A 222 -9.18 40.61 10.93
C GLY A 222 -10.50 41.04 10.31
N ALA A 223 -11.59 40.90 11.06
CA ALA A 223 -12.93 41.26 10.62
C ALA A 223 -12.99 42.68 10.05
N PHE A 224 -13.63 42.84 8.87
CA PHE A 224 -13.74 44.12 8.14
C PHE A 224 -12.38 44.75 7.80
N GLY A 225 -11.35 43.95 7.58
CA GLY A 225 -10.00 44.39 7.25
C GLY A 225 -9.25 45.09 8.39
N ARG A 226 -9.75 45.04 9.62
CA ARG A 226 -9.23 45.77 10.78
C ARG A 226 -7.96 45.12 11.32
N THR A 227 -6.91 45.92 11.52
CA THR A 227 -5.65 45.46 12.14
C THR A 227 -5.74 45.45 13.68
N PRO A 228 -4.84 44.74 14.38
CA PRO A 228 -4.67 44.87 15.83
C PRO A 228 -4.56 46.34 16.27
N LEU A 229 -3.74 47.14 15.58
CA LEU A 229 -3.54 48.57 15.88
C LEU A 229 -4.84 49.38 15.77
N TYR A 230 -5.68 49.10 14.77
CA TYR A 230 -7.00 49.70 14.64
C TYR A 230 -7.89 49.39 15.86
N ARG A 231 -7.94 48.13 16.30
CA ARG A 231 -8.78 47.72 17.45
C ARG A 231 -8.27 48.31 18.77
N ALA A 232 -6.96 48.35 18.98
CA ALA A 232 -6.37 49.01 20.16
C ALA A 232 -6.64 50.52 20.18
N ALA A 233 -6.58 51.19 19.02
CA ALA A 233 -6.89 52.62 18.92
C ALA A 233 -8.39 52.91 19.19
N PHE A 234 -9.29 52.13 18.58
CA PHE A 234 -10.73 52.21 18.82
C PHE A 234 -11.09 52.01 20.31
N GLY A 235 -10.49 51.00 20.96
CA GLY A 235 -10.66 50.76 22.40
C GLY A 235 -9.98 51.79 23.32
N GLY A 236 -9.15 52.69 22.79
CA GLY A 236 -8.44 53.71 23.57
C GLY A 236 -7.24 53.16 24.36
N HIS A 237 -6.74 51.98 24.00
CA HIS A 237 -5.73 51.25 24.76
C HIS A 237 -4.31 51.75 24.46
N LEU A 238 -3.94 52.92 25.02
CA LEU A 238 -2.65 53.59 24.80
C LEU A 238 -1.43 52.66 24.91
N ALA A 239 -1.36 51.85 25.98
CA ALA A 239 -0.25 50.91 26.19
C ALA A 239 -0.17 49.80 25.12
N ALA A 240 -1.32 49.32 24.62
CA ALA A 240 -1.37 48.35 23.53
C ALA A 240 -0.95 48.99 22.19
N VAL A 241 -1.40 50.22 21.91
CA VAL A 241 -0.98 51.00 20.72
C VAL A 241 0.53 51.21 20.70
N GLU A 242 1.14 51.67 21.79
CA GLU A 242 2.59 51.84 21.88
C GLU A 242 3.37 50.54 21.64
N VAL A 243 2.89 49.42 22.20
CA VAL A 243 3.53 48.12 22.04
C VAL A 243 3.41 47.63 20.59
N LEU A 244 2.23 47.74 19.97
CA LEU A 244 2.01 47.35 18.58
C LEU A 244 2.88 48.16 17.61
N LEU A 245 3.01 49.48 17.81
CA LEU A 245 3.89 50.34 17.02
C LEU A 245 5.37 49.93 17.16
N LYS A 246 5.83 49.63 18.38
CA LYS A 246 7.20 49.10 18.64
C LYS A 246 7.45 47.72 18.02
N LEU A 247 6.40 46.95 17.74
CA LEU A 247 6.44 45.65 17.07
C LEU A 247 6.28 45.73 15.54
N GLY A 248 6.18 46.94 14.96
CA GLY A 248 6.08 47.14 13.51
C GLY A 248 4.65 47.12 12.96
N ALA A 249 3.64 47.39 13.78
CA ALA A 249 2.30 47.68 13.26
C ALA A 249 2.28 49.01 12.49
N ASP A 250 1.66 49.02 11.30
CA ASP A 250 1.64 50.18 10.43
C ASP A 250 0.37 51.04 10.63
N PRO A 251 0.50 52.28 11.14
CA PRO A 251 -0.64 53.17 11.38
C PRO A 251 -1.35 53.64 10.10
N ARG A 252 -0.76 53.39 8.91
CA ARG A 252 -1.33 53.75 7.61
C ARG A 252 -2.31 52.72 7.07
N VAL A 253 -2.38 51.52 7.66
CA VAL A 253 -3.27 50.46 7.19
C VAL A 253 -4.72 50.77 7.57
N TYR A 254 -5.54 51.02 6.56
CA TYR A 254 -6.97 51.26 6.68
C TYR A 254 -7.79 49.96 6.71
N ALA A 255 -8.92 50.02 7.42
CA ALA A 255 -9.97 48.99 7.41
C ALA A 255 -10.84 49.06 6.14
N GLU A 256 -11.73 48.10 5.92
CA GLU A 256 -12.60 48.04 4.71
C GLU A 256 -13.55 49.24 4.58
N ASP A 257 -13.88 49.90 5.69
CA ASP A 257 -14.67 51.15 5.71
C ASP A 257 -13.84 52.39 5.30
N GLY A 258 -12.56 52.21 4.99
CA GLY A 258 -11.63 53.27 4.59
C GLY A 258 -11.05 54.08 5.76
N SER A 259 -11.41 53.75 7.01
CA SER A 259 -10.93 54.47 8.19
C SER A 259 -9.56 54.00 8.67
N THR A 260 -8.73 54.93 9.13
CA THR A 260 -7.41 54.65 9.72
C THR A 260 -7.49 54.55 11.26
N PRO A 261 -6.53 53.88 11.92
CA PRO A 261 -6.46 53.83 13.39
C PRO A 261 -6.51 55.20 14.08
N GLU A 262 -5.95 56.24 13.46
CA GLU A 262 -6.00 57.62 13.96
C GLU A 262 -7.42 58.19 13.99
N GLN A 263 -8.20 57.96 12.92
CA GLN A 263 -9.54 58.53 12.76
C GLN A 263 -10.59 57.91 13.69
N VAL A 264 -10.35 56.66 14.13
CA VAL A 264 -11.26 55.91 15.00
C VAL A 264 -10.83 55.88 16.46
N ALA A 265 -9.71 56.52 16.79
CA ALA A 265 -9.16 56.53 18.14
C ALA A 265 -10.11 57.24 19.12
N SER A 266 -10.45 56.56 20.22
CA SER A 266 -11.39 57.10 21.23
C SER A 266 -10.77 58.08 22.22
N LEU A 267 -9.43 58.15 22.29
CA LEU A 267 -8.68 59.08 23.14
C LEU A 267 -7.73 59.97 22.32
N ASP A 268 -7.74 61.27 22.61
CA ASP A 268 -6.85 62.26 21.98
C ASP A 268 -5.35 61.97 22.25
N THR A 269 -5.03 61.33 23.37
CA THR A 269 -3.67 60.85 23.66
C THR A 269 -3.20 59.78 22.66
N VAL A 270 -4.10 58.90 22.21
CA VAL A 270 -3.80 57.88 21.19
C VAL A 270 -3.64 58.54 19.82
N VAL A 271 -4.49 59.51 19.47
CA VAL A 271 -4.34 60.35 18.26
C VAL A 271 -2.98 61.05 18.26
N SER A 272 -2.59 61.65 19.38
CA SER A 272 -1.28 62.31 19.53
C SER A 272 -0.12 61.34 19.31
N VAL A 273 -0.15 60.15 19.91
CA VAL A 273 0.90 59.14 19.72
C VAL A 273 1.00 58.72 18.25
N LEU A 274 -0.13 58.37 17.61
CA LEU A 274 -0.18 57.96 16.21
C LEU A 274 0.34 59.06 15.25
N ARG A 275 0.00 60.33 15.50
CA ARG A 275 0.49 61.48 14.72
C ARG A 275 1.98 61.77 14.92
N SER A 276 2.48 61.57 16.14
CA SER A 276 3.89 61.81 16.50
C SER A 276 4.81 60.63 16.15
N TRP A 277 4.26 59.49 15.70
CA TRP A 277 5.03 58.28 15.44
C TRP A 277 5.91 58.42 14.20
N ASP A 278 7.15 57.95 14.32
CA ASP A 278 8.11 57.97 13.22
C ASP A 278 7.80 56.84 12.21
N LEU A 279 7.20 57.22 11.09
CA LEU A 279 6.90 56.30 9.99
C LEU A 279 8.16 55.65 9.39
N SER A 280 9.33 56.29 9.47
CA SER A 280 10.58 55.73 8.93
C SER A 280 11.06 54.50 9.74
N LEU A 281 10.77 54.48 11.05
CA LEU A 281 11.00 53.32 11.91
C LEU A 281 10.11 52.14 11.50
N THR A 282 8.82 52.41 11.25
CA THR A 282 7.89 51.38 10.77
C THR A 282 8.29 50.85 9.38
N GLU A 283 8.72 51.72 8.46
CA GLU A 283 9.20 51.28 7.14
C GLU A 283 10.45 50.41 7.24
N ALA A 284 11.42 50.76 8.09
CA ALA A 284 12.60 49.93 8.34
C ALA A 284 12.24 48.56 8.98
N MET A 285 11.27 48.53 9.90
CA MET A 285 10.76 47.28 10.48
C MET A 285 10.07 46.39 9.44
N LEU A 286 9.22 46.97 8.59
CA LEU A 286 8.55 46.26 7.50
C LEU A 286 9.56 45.69 6.50
N GLN A 287 10.54 46.48 6.06
CA GLN A 287 11.61 46.03 5.15
C GLN A 287 12.41 44.86 5.75
N ASN A 288 12.73 44.90 7.04
CA ASN A 288 13.42 43.80 7.72
C ASN A 288 12.55 42.53 7.79
N MET A 289 11.26 42.66 8.13
CA MET A 289 10.31 41.54 8.17
C MET A 289 10.12 40.92 6.78
N GLU A 290 9.93 41.73 5.74
CA GLU A 290 9.81 41.27 4.35
C GLU A 290 11.09 40.60 3.86
N ALA A 291 12.26 41.19 4.12
CA ALA A 291 13.55 40.60 3.75
C ALA A 291 13.79 39.26 4.44
N GLU A 292 13.42 39.11 5.71
CA GLU A 292 13.55 37.84 6.42
C GLU A 292 12.52 36.79 5.96
N GLN A 293 11.27 37.19 5.66
CA GLN A 293 10.29 36.30 5.03
C GLN A 293 10.76 35.82 3.65
N GLN A 294 11.25 36.73 2.80
CA GLN A 294 11.82 36.39 1.49
C GLN A 294 13.03 35.46 1.63
N ARG A 295 13.92 35.71 2.60
CA ARG A 295 15.06 34.84 2.88
C ARG A 295 14.62 33.44 3.30
N ARG A 296 13.69 33.31 4.26
CA ARG A 296 13.16 32.01 4.70
C ARG A 296 12.44 31.27 3.56
N ALA A 297 11.72 31.99 2.70
CA ALA A 297 11.09 31.42 1.51
C ALA A 297 12.13 30.93 0.49
N GLN A 298 13.19 31.70 0.22
CA GLN A 298 14.31 31.29 -0.64
C GLN A 298 15.08 30.09 -0.08
N GLU A 299 15.35 30.05 1.23
CA GLU A 299 16.01 28.92 1.89
C GLU A 299 15.14 27.65 1.80
N ALA A 300 13.84 27.76 2.07
CA ALA A 300 12.90 26.64 1.93
C ALA A 300 12.73 26.18 0.47
N GLN A 301 12.73 27.10 -0.50
CA GLN A 301 12.66 26.76 -1.91
C GLN A 301 13.95 26.09 -2.40
N ARG A 302 15.13 26.60 -2.03
CA ARG A 302 16.42 25.94 -2.30
C ARG A 302 16.51 24.55 -1.70
N HIS A 303 15.94 24.32 -0.52
CA HIS A 303 15.88 22.99 0.09
C HIS A 303 15.08 22.02 -0.80
N LYS A 304 13.86 22.43 -1.19
CA LYS A 304 12.98 21.65 -2.08
C LYS A 304 13.60 21.41 -3.45
N GLU A 305 14.26 22.41 -4.03
CA GLU A 305 14.98 22.29 -5.30
C GLU A 305 16.14 21.27 -5.16
N ALA A 306 16.95 21.36 -4.11
CA ALA A 306 18.03 20.41 -3.84
C ALA A 306 17.54 18.99 -3.49
N GLU A 307 16.33 18.83 -2.94
CA GLU A 307 15.66 17.53 -2.75
C GLU A 307 15.17 16.96 -4.09
N ALA A 308 14.49 17.78 -4.91
CA ALA A 308 14.03 17.39 -6.23
C ALA A 308 15.19 17.02 -7.17
N GLU A 309 16.30 17.77 -7.14
CA GLU A 309 17.53 17.45 -7.89
C GLU A 309 18.16 16.14 -7.42
N ARG A 310 18.23 15.88 -6.10
CA ARG A 310 18.73 14.61 -5.56
C ARG A 310 17.84 13.43 -5.98
N CYS A 311 16.52 13.56 -5.87
CA CYS A 311 15.56 12.53 -6.29
C CYS A 311 15.62 12.28 -7.81
N GLY A 312 15.72 13.34 -8.62
CA GLY A 312 15.91 13.26 -10.07
C GLY A 312 17.23 12.58 -10.45
N SER A 313 18.33 12.94 -9.79
CA SER A 313 19.64 12.31 -9.97
C SER A 313 19.63 10.81 -9.63
N MET A 314 19.01 10.44 -8.50
CA MET A 314 18.86 9.03 -8.11
C MET A 314 17.98 8.25 -9.11
N THR A 315 16.91 8.86 -9.60
CA THR A 315 16.04 8.27 -10.63
C THR A 315 16.81 8.02 -11.94
N LEU A 316 17.66 8.97 -12.37
CA LEU A 316 18.53 8.81 -13.54
C LEU A 316 19.58 7.71 -13.32
N LYS A 317 20.19 7.60 -12.13
CA LYS A 317 21.12 6.52 -11.75
C LYS A 317 20.45 5.15 -11.86
N VAL A 318 19.22 4.99 -11.36
CA VAL A 318 18.45 3.74 -11.49
C VAL A 318 18.16 3.40 -12.97
N GLN A 319 17.83 4.41 -13.80
CA GLN A 319 17.63 4.19 -15.24
C GLN A 319 18.91 3.80 -15.98
N GLN A 320 20.07 4.34 -15.59
CA GLN A 320 21.37 3.98 -16.17
C GLN A 320 21.73 2.53 -15.82
N LEU A 321 21.67 2.16 -14.54
CA LEU A 321 21.93 0.79 -14.06
C LEU A 321 20.97 -0.24 -14.68
N ALA A 322 19.71 0.14 -14.94
CA ALA A 322 18.76 -0.73 -15.64
C ALA A 322 19.16 -1.00 -17.11
N ARG A 323 19.75 -0.01 -17.80
CA ARG A 323 20.27 -0.19 -19.17
C ARG A 323 21.54 -1.05 -19.17
N GLU A 324 22.42 -0.87 -18.19
CA GLU A 324 23.62 -1.70 -18.03
C GLU A 324 23.26 -3.16 -17.74
N GLN A 325 22.31 -3.40 -16.83
CA GLN A 325 21.82 -4.75 -16.53
C GLN A 325 21.20 -5.44 -17.75
N GLN A 326 20.41 -4.70 -18.56
CA GLN A 326 19.86 -5.18 -19.82
C GLN A 326 20.98 -5.59 -20.81
N GLN A 327 22.00 -4.74 -20.98
CA GLN A 327 23.15 -5.02 -21.85
C GLN A 327 23.94 -6.26 -21.42
N ARG A 328 24.27 -6.39 -20.12
CA ARG A 328 24.97 -7.59 -19.62
C ARG A 328 24.13 -8.86 -19.75
N HIS A 329 22.81 -8.76 -19.66
CA HIS A 329 21.92 -9.88 -19.89
C HIS A 329 21.91 -10.31 -21.37
N GLU A 330 21.92 -9.35 -22.31
CA GLU A 330 22.01 -9.62 -23.75
C GLU A 330 23.37 -10.24 -24.14
N GLU A 331 24.49 -9.74 -23.59
CA GLU A 331 25.83 -10.33 -23.76
C GLU A 331 25.89 -11.77 -23.23
N LEU A 332 25.32 -12.01 -22.05
CA LEU A 332 25.25 -13.35 -21.45
C LEU A 332 24.40 -14.31 -22.29
N GLN A 333 23.27 -13.86 -22.84
CA GLN A 333 22.46 -14.66 -23.77
C GLN A 333 23.24 -15.02 -25.04
N GLN A 334 23.99 -14.08 -25.61
CA GLN A 334 24.85 -14.35 -26.77
C GLN A 334 25.93 -15.39 -26.46
N ALA A 335 26.55 -15.32 -25.27
CA ALA A 335 27.54 -16.30 -24.83
C ALA A 335 26.94 -17.71 -24.63
N TYR A 336 25.72 -17.83 -24.09
CA TYR A 336 25.02 -19.12 -24.02
C TYR A 336 24.69 -19.69 -25.41
N CYS A 337 24.28 -18.85 -26.36
CA CYS A 337 24.05 -19.26 -27.75
C CYS A 337 25.33 -19.79 -28.42
N GLU A 338 26.47 -19.11 -28.22
CA GLU A 338 27.77 -19.54 -28.74
C GLU A 338 28.25 -20.83 -28.05
N LEU A 339 28.09 -20.98 -26.73
CA LEU A 339 28.40 -22.22 -26.01
C LEU A 339 27.58 -23.40 -26.56
N SER A 340 26.26 -23.23 -26.73
CA SER A 340 25.37 -24.24 -27.33
C SER A 340 25.80 -24.63 -28.76
N ARG A 341 26.26 -23.65 -29.54
CA ARG A 341 26.86 -23.89 -30.85
C ARG A 341 28.16 -24.68 -30.76
N ARG A 342 29.07 -24.37 -29.82
CA ARG A 342 30.34 -25.12 -29.65
C ARG A 342 30.12 -26.56 -29.20
N ILE A 343 29.13 -26.80 -28.34
CA ILE A 343 28.66 -28.15 -27.98
C ILE A 343 28.17 -28.87 -29.25
N SER A 344 27.29 -28.23 -30.03
CA SER A 344 26.76 -28.81 -31.29
C SER A 344 27.85 -29.09 -32.35
N GLU A 345 28.89 -28.25 -32.42
CA GLU A 345 30.06 -28.44 -33.30
C GLU A 345 30.94 -29.62 -32.81
N HIS A 346 31.10 -29.78 -31.49
CA HIS A 346 31.82 -30.90 -30.89
C HIS A 346 31.09 -32.23 -31.10
N ASP A 347 29.79 -32.30 -30.81
CA ASP A 347 28.96 -33.50 -30.99
C ASP A 347 29.02 -34.00 -32.46
N GLN A 348 29.01 -33.06 -33.42
CA GLN A 348 29.17 -33.39 -34.84
C GLN A 348 30.58 -33.88 -35.19
N CYS A 349 31.63 -33.38 -34.53
CA CYS A 349 32.99 -33.87 -34.71
C CYS A 349 33.21 -35.26 -34.10
N GLU A 350 32.64 -35.55 -32.93
CA GLU A 350 32.65 -36.88 -32.32
C GLU A 350 31.87 -37.87 -33.19
N TRP A 351 30.64 -37.54 -33.60
CA TRP A 351 29.81 -38.40 -34.44
C TRP A 351 30.46 -38.75 -35.79
N ARG A 352 31.29 -37.84 -36.34
CA ARG A 352 32.05 -38.06 -37.58
C ARG A 352 33.46 -38.63 -37.37
N CYS A 353 33.85 -38.99 -36.14
CA CYS A 353 35.16 -39.55 -35.78
C CYS A 353 36.35 -38.72 -36.32
N MET A 354 36.30 -37.40 -36.18
CA MET A 354 37.32 -36.48 -36.70
C MET A 354 38.44 -36.23 -35.69
N ASP A 355 39.71 -36.21 -36.12
CA ASP A 355 40.90 -35.95 -35.26
C ASP A 355 40.93 -34.57 -34.54
N LYS A 356 39.90 -33.74 -34.70
CA LYS A 356 39.80 -32.37 -34.18
C LYS A 356 39.03 -32.26 -32.86
N THR A 357 38.55 -33.37 -32.28
CA THR A 357 37.76 -33.38 -31.02
C THR A 357 38.45 -32.67 -29.86
N LYS A 358 39.77 -32.78 -29.73
CA LYS A 358 40.54 -32.05 -28.69
C LYS A 358 40.46 -30.53 -28.82
N LEU A 359 40.38 -30.02 -30.06
CA LEU A 359 40.27 -28.58 -30.34
C LEU A 359 38.85 -28.07 -30.05
N THR A 360 37.81 -28.85 -30.41
CA THR A 360 36.43 -28.48 -30.12
C THR A 360 36.12 -28.55 -28.62
N LEU A 361 36.69 -29.51 -27.88
CA LEU A 361 36.64 -29.54 -26.41
C LEU A 361 37.30 -28.32 -25.76
N GLN A 362 38.42 -27.82 -26.30
CA GLN A 362 39.02 -26.60 -25.78
C GLN A 362 38.14 -25.38 -26.06
N ALA A 363 37.56 -25.28 -27.26
CA ALA A 363 36.62 -24.20 -27.60
C ALA A 363 35.35 -24.20 -26.73
N ILE A 364 34.87 -25.37 -26.28
CA ILE A 364 33.80 -25.46 -25.27
C ILE A 364 34.28 -24.85 -23.95
N LYS A 365 35.43 -25.27 -23.42
CA LYS A 365 35.96 -24.76 -22.13
C LYS A 365 36.21 -23.25 -22.15
N ASP A 366 36.69 -22.72 -23.26
CA ASP A 366 36.91 -21.29 -23.44
C ASP A 366 35.58 -20.53 -23.44
N ALA A 367 34.53 -21.09 -24.07
CA ALA A 367 33.17 -20.54 -24.05
C ALA A 367 32.47 -20.68 -22.69
N GLU A 368 32.67 -21.80 -21.96
CA GLU A 368 32.20 -21.99 -20.59
C GLU A 368 32.81 -20.93 -19.65
N ALA A 369 34.12 -20.71 -19.73
CA ALA A 369 34.81 -19.68 -18.96
C ALA A 369 34.34 -18.25 -19.29
N GLN A 370 33.95 -18.00 -20.56
CA GLN A 370 33.35 -16.73 -20.97
C GLN A 370 31.92 -16.55 -20.40
N VAL A 371 31.09 -17.60 -20.44
CA VAL A 371 29.75 -17.62 -19.82
C VAL A 371 29.84 -17.40 -18.31
N ASP A 372 30.76 -18.07 -17.61
CA ASP A 372 30.94 -17.90 -16.16
C ASP A 372 31.36 -16.47 -15.79
N ARG A 373 32.26 -15.85 -16.58
CA ARG A 373 32.63 -14.43 -16.38
C ARG A 373 31.43 -13.51 -16.58
N LEU A 374 30.74 -13.62 -17.71
CA LEU A 374 29.59 -12.77 -18.03
C LEU A 374 28.43 -12.98 -17.04
N ARG A 375 28.27 -14.20 -16.51
CA ARG A 375 27.29 -14.50 -15.46
C ARG A 375 27.61 -13.76 -14.16
N GLN A 376 28.87 -13.73 -13.73
CA GLN A 376 29.30 -12.95 -12.56
C GLN A 376 29.12 -11.43 -12.78
N GLU A 377 29.37 -10.94 -13.99
CA GLU A 377 29.19 -9.53 -14.34
C GLU A 377 27.71 -9.13 -14.39
N ALA A 378 26.85 -9.95 -14.99
CA ALA A 378 25.40 -9.75 -15.01
C ALA A 378 24.81 -9.79 -13.59
N GLN A 379 25.26 -10.70 -12.73
CA GLN A 379 24.84 -10.75 -11.33
C GLN A 379 25.25 -9.46 -10.58
N LYS A 380 26.48 -8.97 -10.75
CA LYS A 380 26.92 -7.70 -10.14
C LYS A 380 26.09 -6.49 -10.63
N ALA A 381 25.71 -6.46 -11.91
CA ALA A 381 24.85 -5.41 -12.45
C ALA A 381 23.43 -5.48 -11.88
N GLU A 382 22.89 -6.69 -11.68
CA GLU A 382 21.58 -6.91 -11.05
C GLU A 382 21.59 -6.52 -9.57
N GLU A 383 22.64 -6.87 -8.81
CA GLU A 383 22.83 -6.46 -7.42
C GLU A 383 22.96 -4.93 -7.28
N ALA A 384 23.72 -4.28 -8.16
CA ALA A 384 23.87 -2.82 -8.18
C ALA A 384 22.54 -2.10 -8.49
N LEU A 385 21.76 -2.61 -9.45
CA LEU A 385 20.44 -2.09 -9.76
C LEU A 385 19.46 -2.28 -8.59
N ALA A 386 19.49 -3.44 -7.92
CA ALA A 386 18.63 -3.72 -6.78
C ALA A 386 18.95 -2.81 -5.57
N MET A 387 20.24 -2.56 -5.30
CA MET A 387 20.67 -1.59 -4.29
C MET A 387 20.25 -0.15 -4.63
N ALA A 388 20.40 0.29 -5.88
CA ALA A 388 19.97 1.64 -6.28
C ALA A 388 18.44 1.82 -6.22
N ARG A 389 17.65 0.77 -6.49
CA ARG A 389 16.20 0.76 -6.26
C ARG A 389 15.85 0.87 -4.78
N LEU A 390 16.60 0.19 -3.92
CA LEU A 390 16.45 0.29 -2.47
C LEU A 390 16.77 1.72 -1.97
N GLU A 391 17.88 2.33 -2.41
CA GLU A 391 18.24 3.72 -2.10
C GLU A 391 17.12 4.71 -2.47
N LEU A 392 16.58 4.62 -3.69
CA LEU A 392 15.48 5.46 -4.17
C LEU A 392 14.19 5.25 -3.35
N ARG A 393 13.92 4.01 -2.94
CA ARG A 393 12.75 3.66 -2.13
C ARG A 393 12.87 4.21 -0.70
N GLU A 394 14.04 4.10 -0.07
CA GLU A 394 14.25 4.61 1.29
C GLU A 394 14.08 6.13 1.36
N GLN A 395 14.49 6.86 0.32
CA GLN A 395 14.28 8.30 0.21
C GLN A 395 12.81 8.69 0.02
N THR A 396 12.10 8.00 -0.88
CA THR A 396 10.67 8.25 -1.13
C THR A 396 9.76 7.82 0.03
N GLN A 397 10.16 6.81 0.82
CA GLN A 397 9.42 6.40 2.02
C GLN A 397 9.57 7.37 3.20
N ALA A 398 10.68 8.12 3.28
CA ALA A 398 10.88 9.14 4.32
C ALA A 398 9.90 10.32 4.20
N GLU A 399 9.24 10.49 3.04
CA GLU A 399 8.22 11.52 2.81
C GLU A 399 6.78 11.02 3.06
N GLU A 400 6.55 9.69 3.15
CA GLU A 400 5.24 9.06 3.32
C GLU A 400 5.08 8.27 4.64
N GLU A 401 5.26 8.95 5.78
CA GLU A 401 5.05 8.38 7.12
C GLU A 401 3.56 8.23 7.50
N GLU A 402 2.90 7.11 7.14
CA GLU A 402 1.66 6.68 7.82
C GLU A 402 1.52 5.15 8.02
N GLU A 403 2.20 4.28 7.26
CA GLU A 403 1.97 2.82 7.33
C GLU A 403 3.20 2.01 7.77
N PRO A 404 3.12 1.19 8.85
CA PRO A 404 4.20 0.30 9.26
C PRO A 404 4.35 -0.90 8.30
N GLY A 405 5.56 -1.08 7.78
CA GLY A 405 5.99 -2.22 6.97
C GLY A 405 6.85 -1.84 5.77
N LEU A 406 7.53 -2.82 5.18
CA LEU A 406 8.31 -2.64 3.95
C LEU A 406 7.36 -2.45 2.76
N LYS A 407 7.20 -1.22 2.26
CA LYS A 407 6.42 -0.99 1.02
C LYS A 407 7.26 -1.42 -0.21
N CYS A 408 6.65 -2.09 -1.18
CA CYS A 408 7.30 -2.51 -2.45
C CYS A 408 6.29 -2.73 -3.59
N GLN A 409 6.73 -2.68 -4.85
CA GLN A 409 5.89 -3.08 -5.99
C GLN A 409 5.93 -4.60 -6.24
N VAL A 410 4.94 -5.13 -6.96
CA VAL A 410 4.86 -6.56 -7.34
C VAL A 410 6.09 -7.02 -8.12
N THR A 411 6.63 -6.16 -8.99
CA THR A 411 7.85 -6.38 -9.78
C THR A 411 9.11 -6.57 -8.93
N GLU A 412 9.10 -6.08 -7.68
CA GLU A 412 10.24 -6.07 -6.77
C GLU A 412 10.15 -7.18 -5.70
N LEU A 413 9.03 -7.93 -5.65
CA LEU A 413 8.81 -9.00 -4.68
C LEU A 413 9.89 -10.09 -4.71
N HIS A 414 10.51 -10.34 -5.87
CA HIS A 414 11.63 -11.26 -5.97
C HIS A 414 12.85 -10.75 -5.18
N ASP A 415 13.25 -9.50 -5.41
CA ASP A 415 14.42 -8.91 -4.76
C ASP A 415 14.19 -8.74 -3.24
N VAL A 416 12.98 -8.34 -2.84
CA VAL A 416 12.61 -8.20 -1.41
C VAL A 416 12.52 -9.56 -0.71
N LEU A 417 11.78 -10.53 -1.25
CA LEU A 417 11.47 -11.78 -0.52
C LEU A 417 12.49 -12.91 -0.77
N MET A 418 13.02 -13.04 -1.99
CA MET A 418 13.89 -14.15 -2.41
C MET A 418 15.37 -13.82 -2.31
N LYS A 419 15.76 -12.55 -2.52
CA LYS A 419 17.15 -12.10 -2.34
C LYS A 419 17.39 -11.44 -0.97
N ASP A 420 16.37 -10.83 -0.36
CA ASP A 420 16.49 -9.99 0.85
C ASP A 420 17.53 -8.88 0.66
N VAL A 421 17.37 -8.11 -0.43
CA VAL A 421 18.26 -6.99 -0.77
C VAL A 421 18.26 -5.97 0.37
N GLY A 422 19.46 -5.63 0.87
CA GLY A 422 19.63 -4.82 2.07
C GLY A 422 19.54 -5.57 3.40
N ASN A 423 19.40 -6.90 3.40
CA ASN A 423 19.26 -7.76 4.59
C ASN A 423 18.13 -7.33 5.56
N ARG A 424 17.06 -6.69 5.04
CA ARG A 424 16.01 -6.09 5.87
C ARG A 424 15.18 -7.15 6.62
N ILE A 425 14.85 -8.27 5.97
CA ILE A 425 14.10 -9.37 6.60
C ILE A 425 14.99 -10.16 7.57
N ARG A 426 16.28 -10.32 7.25
CA ARG A 426 17.26 -10.95 8.14
C ARG A 426 17.57 -10.11 9.39
N ALA A 427 17.62 -8.79 9.27
CA ALA A 427 17.90 -7.88 10.39
C ALA A 427 16.73 -7.74 11.38
N ASP A 428 15.48 -7.73 10.89
CA ASP A 428 14.27 -7.74 11.74
C ASP A 428 14.08 -9.11 12.43
N GLY A 429 14.45 -10.20 11.76
CA GLY A 429 14.43 -11.55 12.31
C GLY A 429 13.06 -12.25 12.23
N ARG A 430 11.95 -11.53 12.07
CA ARG A 430 10.64 -12.15 11.84
C ARG A 430 10.50 -12.70 10.42
N TRP A 431 9.44 -13.45 10.17
CA TRP A 431 9.07 -13.91 8.82
C TRP A 431 8.14 -12.90 8.16
N PRO A 432 8.22 -12.66 6.83
CA PRO A 432 7.42 -11.64 6.18
C PRO A 432 5.96 -12.08 5.98
N LEU A 433 5.06 -11.12 6.22
CA LEU A 433 3.65 -11.16 5.86
C LEU A 433 3.43 -10.22 4.66
N VAL A 434 3.23 -10.79 3.48
CA VAL A 434 2.96 -10.06 2.25
C VAL A 434 1.49 -9.65 2.23
N ILE A 435 1.24 -8.34 2.38
CA ILE A 435 -0.07 -7.71 2.34
C ILE A 435 -0.29 -7.19 0.92
N ASP A 436 -1.15 -7.88 0.16
CA ASP A 436 -1.48 -7.52 -1.22
C ASP A 436 -2.98 -7.68 -1.50
N PRO A 437 -3.77 -6.60 -1.43
CA PRO A 437 -5.19 -6.62 -1.74
C PRO A 437 -5.52 -7.10 -3.17
N SER A 438 -4.59 -7.00 -4.13
CA SER A 438 -4.82 -7.42 -5.52
C SER A 438 -4.68 -8.94 -5.72
N GLY A 439 -3.90 -9.63 -4.87
CA GLY A 439 -3.56 -11.04 -5.01
C GLY A 439 -2.54 -11.36 -6.12
N GLN A 440 -1.90 -10.35 -6.71
CA GLN A 440 -0.79 -10.53 -7.64
C GLN A 440 0.42 -11.20 -6.97
N ALA A 441 0.72 -10.87 -5.71
CA ALA A 441 1.78 -11.48 -4.93
C ALA A 441 1.54 -12.98 -4.64
N ALA A 442 0.30 -13.35 -4.30
CA ALA A 442 -0.10 -14.75 -4.12
C ALA A 442 0.05 -15.54 -5.45
N THR A 443 -0.29 -14.90 -6.57
CA THR A 443 -0.13 -15.47 -7.91
C THR A 443 1.35 -15.63 -8.27
N PHE A 444 2.15 -14.59 -8.05
CA PHE A 444 3.61 -14.60 -8.24
C PHE A 444 4.26 -15.75 -7.45
N LEU A 445 4.03 -15.83 -6.14
CA LEU A 445 4.62 -16.87 -5.28
C LEU A 445 4.19 -18.29 -5.66
N ARG A 446 2.98 -18.48 -6.20
CA ARG A 446 2.48 -19.77 -6.70
C ARG A 446 3.15 -20.23 -7.99
N TYR A 447 3.65 -19.31 -8.83
CA TYR A 447 4.41 -19.61 -10.05
C TYR A 447 5.94 -19.62 -9.84
N GLN A 448 6.42 -19.17 -8.68
CA GLN A 448 7.81 -19.40 -8.23
C GLN A 448 7.97 -20.83 -7.69
N ASP A 449 9.22 -21.29 -7.54
CA ASP A 449 9.54 -22.61 -6.99
C ASP A 449 9.38 -22.68 -5.46
N THR A 450 8.14 -22.54 -5.00
CA THR A 450 7.76 -22.54 -3.58
C THR A 450 6.92 -23.75 -3.22
N ASN A 451 6.98 -24.18 -1.95
CA ASN A 451 6.03 -25.14 -1.41
C ASN A 451 4.80 -24.38 -0.92
N TYR A 452 3.70 -24.47 -1.66
CA TYR A 452 2.57 -23.54 -1.53
C TYR A 452 1.35 -24.19 -0.85
N VAL A 453 0.97 -23.65 0.31
CA VAL A 453 -0.13 -24.11 1.16
C VAL A 453 -1.28 -23.10 1.11
N ASP A 454 -2.27 -23.39 0.25
CA ASP A 454 -3.55 -22.68 0.24
C ASP A 454 -4.36 -23.02 1.50
N THR A 455 -4.45 -22.10 2.45
CA THR A 455 -5.05 -22.37 3.78
C THR A 455 -6.57 -22.49 3.76
N VAL A 456 -7.23 -22.06 2.67
CA VAL A 456 -8.67 -22.30 2.48
C VAL A 456 -8.95 -23.75 2.08
N ASN A 457 -7.95 -24.51 1.60
CA ASN A 457 -8.13 -25.92 1.25
C ASN A 457 -7.93 -26.83 2.49
N PRO A 458 -8.97 -27.53 2.98
CA PRO A 458 -8.86 -28.40 4.15
C PRO A 458 -7.86 -29.55 3.96
N GLU A 459 -7.66 -30.02 2.72
CA GLU A 459 -6.68 -31.07 2.40
C GLU A 459 -5.23 -30.62 2.62
N HIS A 460 -4.96 -29.32 2.48
CA HIS A 460 -3.63 -28.74 2.69
C HIS A 460 -3.36 -28.50 4.18
N LEU A 461 -4.39 -28.13 4.95
CA LEU A 461 -4.32 -27.89 6.40
C LEU A 461 -4.32 -29.17 7.25
N ARG A 462 -4.45 -30.37 6.67
CA ARG A 462 -4.31 -31.63 7.43
C ARG A 462 -2.93 -31.69 8.09
N PRO A 463 -2.80 -32.08 9.38
CA PRO A 463 -1.51 -32.13 10.07
C PRO A 463 -0.40 -32.86 9.30
N GLU A 464 -0.68 -34.04 8.74
CA GLU A 464 0.32 -34.76 7.92
C GLU A 464 0.74 -34.03 6.65
N ARG A 465 -0.18 -33.31 6.01
CA ARG A 465 0.13 -32.53 4.81
C ARG A 465 0.99 -31.32 5.16
N MET A 466 0.70 -30.63 6.27
CA MET A 466 1.54 -29.54 6.77
C MET A 466 2.92 -30.03 7.21
N ARG A 467 3.01 -31.17 7.90
CA ARG A 467 4.27 -31.83 8.30
C ARG A 467 5.13 -32.15 7.08
N LEU A 468 4.56 -32.81 6.07
CA LEU A 468 5.27 -33.18 4.84
C LEU A 468 5.63 -31.96 3.99
N ALA A 469 4.78 -30.92 3.95
CA ALA A 469 5.11 -29.66 3.27
C ALA A 469 6.31 -28.96 3.95
N LEU A 470 6.34 -28.90 5.28
CA LEU A 470 7.45 -28.35 6.04
C LEU A 470 8.74 -29.16 5.83
N LEU A 471 8.68 -30.49 5.96
CA LEU A 471 9.83 -31.37 5.71
C LEU A 471 10.35 -31.28 4.27
N GLY A 472 9.46 -31.23 3.28
CA GLY A 472 9.83 -31.05 1.88
C GLY A 472 10.48 -29.69 1.61
N ALA A 473 9.95 -28.62 2.19
CA ALA A 473 10.53 -27.29 2.09
C ALA A 473 11.94 -27.23 2.70
N LEU A 474 12.13 -27.80 3.91
CA LEU A 474 13.42 -27.88 4.59
C LEU A 474 14.45 -28.73 3.81
N ARG A 475 14.06 -29.93 3.33
CA ARG A 475 14.94 -30.85 2.58
C ARG A 475 15.51 -30.23 1.30
N TYR A 476 14.71 -29.42 0.61
CA TYR A 476 15.09 -28.78 -0.65
C TYR A 476 15.52 -27.32 -0.50
N GLY A 477 15.45 -26.73 0.70
CA GLY A 477 15.70 -25.30 0.93
C GLY A 477 14.70 -24.38 0.23
N LYS A 478 13.50 -24.87 -0.08
CA LYS A 478 12.49 -24.10 -0.83
C LYS A 478 11.66 -23.21 0.12
N PRO A 479 11.20 -22.04 -0.33
CA PRO A 479 10.29 -21.22 0.46
C PRO A 479 8.97 -21.96 0.72
N LEU A 480 8.51 -21.99 1.97
CA LEU A 480 7.17 -22.43 2.36
C LEU A 480 6.24 -21.22 2.38
N VAL A 481 5.12 -21.29 1.66
CA VAL A 481 4.17 -20.17 1.53
C VAL A 481 2.81 -20.58 2.10
N PHE A 482 2.30 -19.83 3.08
CA PHE A 482 0.91 -19.94 3.54
C PHE A 482 0.08 -18.80 2.94
N ASP A 483 -0.85 -19.13 2.04
CA ASP A 483 -1.82 -18.15 1.51
C ASP A 483 -3.06 -18.13 2.39
N LEU A 484 -3.25 -17.03 3.12
CA LEU A 484 -4.39 -16.75 4.01
C LEU A 484 -5.63 -16.26 3.24
N ARG A 485 -5.50 -15.94 1.95
CA ARG A 485 -6.58 -15.41 1.10
C ARG A 485 -7.17 -14.11 1.68
N GLU A 486 -8.49 -14.04 1.85
CA GLU A 486 -9.25 -12.82 2.20
C GLU A 486 -9.75 -12.83 3.64
N VAL A 487 -9.35 -13.83 4.43
CA VAL A 487 -9.76 -14.08 5.82
C VAL A 487 -8.50 -14.31 6.64
N ASP A 488 -8.43 -13.81 7.87
CA ASP A 488 -7.33 -14.19 8.74
C ASP A 488 -7.46 -15.65 9.21
N LEU A 489 -6.73 -16.54 8.55
CA LEU A 489 -6.58 -17.95 8.91
C LEU A 489 -5.27 -18.23 9.66
N PHE A 490 -4.51 -17.21 10.06
CA PHE A 490 -3.24 -17.39 10.78
C PHE A 490 -3.41 -18.17 12.11
N PRO A 491 -4.44 -17.91 12.95
CA PRO A 491 -4.69 -18.73 14.14
C PRO A 491 -5.05 -20.20 13.81
N VAL A 492 -5.61 -20.46 12.63
CA VAL A 492 -5.92 -21.83 12.17
C VAL A 492 -4.64 -22.55 11.77
N VAL A 493 -3.74 -21.89 11.03
CA VAL A 493 -2.40 -22.42 10.69
C VAL A 493 -1.62 -22.76 11.96
N GLN A 494 -1.59 -21.86 12.95
CA GLN A 494 -0.94 -22.11 14.24
C GLN A 494 -1.52 -23.35 14.95
N ARG A 495 -2.85 -23.47 15.04
CA ARG A 495 -3.51 -24.66 15.64
C ARG A 495 -3.19 -25.96 14.92
N GLN A 496 -3.07 -25.96 13.60
CA GLN A 496 -2.71 -27.16 12.85
C GLN A 496 -1.22 -27.52 12.97
N LEU A 497 -0.32 -26.53 13.10
CA LEU A 497 1.09 -26.79 13.45
C LEU A 497 1.21 -27.42 14.85
N GLU A 498 0.51 -26.88 15.85
CA GLU A 498 0.45 -27.48 17.20
C GLU A 498 -0.14 -28.90 17.21
N ALA A 499 -1.09 -29.19 16.30
CA ALA A 499 -1.64 -30.53 16.11
C ALA A 499 -0.68 -31.52 15.42
N VAL A 500 0.37 -31.04 14.72
CA VAL A 500 1.48 -31.88 14.24
C VAL A 500 2.41 -32.25 15.39
N GLN A 501 2.82 -31.26 16.17
CA GLN A 501 3.67 -31.41 17.34
C GLN A 501 3.52 -30.18 18.27
N PRO A 502 3.36 -30.37 19.59
CA PRO A 502 3.29 -29.26 20.53
C PRO A 502 4.54 -28.36 20.49
N GLY A 503 4.33 -27.05 20.44
CA GLY A 503 5.37 -26.03 20.33
C GLY A 503 5.91 -25.79 18.91
N LEU A 504 5.43 -26.52 17.90
CA LEU A 504 5.93 -26.38 16.52
C LEU A 504 5.63 -24.99 15.93
N ALA A 505 4.48 -24.40 16.23
CA ALA A 505 4.13 -23.09 15.68
C ALA A 505 5.10 -22.02 16.20
N GLN A 506 5.40 -22.05 17.50
CA GLN A 506 6.35 -21.13 18.11
C GLN A 506 7.78 -21.37 17.61
N ALA A 507 8.23 -22.63 17.52
CA ALA A 507 9.58 -22.97 17.02
C ALA A 507 9.78 -22.55 15.56
N LEU A 508 8.76 -22.71 14.70
CA LEU A 508 8.82 -22.30 13.30
C LEU A 508 8.85 -20.76 13.16
N LEU A 509 7.96 -20.06 13.87
CA LEU A 509 7.84 -18.60 13.79
C LEU A 509 9.04 -17.85 14.40
N SER A 510 9.67 -18.42 15.43
CA SER A 510 10.90 -17.89 16.04
C SER A 510 12.19 -18.33 15.34
N ARG A 511 12.11 -19.03 14.20
CA ARG A 511 13.22 -19.70 13.47
C ARG A 511 13.95 -20.81 14.24
N GLY A 512 13.70 -20.96 15.55
CA GLY A 512 14.30 -22.00 16.42
C GLY A 512 13.97 -23.46 16.07
N LEU A 513 13.26 -23.73 14.97
CA LEU A 513 13.13 -25.07 14.36
C LEU A 513 14.41 -25.48 13.59
N LEU A 514 15.14 -24.51 13.02
CA LEU A 514 16.41 -24.74 12.33
C LEU A 514 17.56 -24.95 13.33
N GLU A 515 17.46 -24.35 14.50
CA GLU A 515 18.44 -24.50 15.58
C GLU A 515 18.44 -25.93 16.16
N ARG A 516 19.64 -26.47 16.40
CA ARG A 516 19.85 -27.78 17.08
C ARG A 516 19.07 -28.93 16.44
N GLU A 517 18.92 -28.89 15.11
CA GLU A 517 18.27 -29.93 14.30
C GLU A 517 16.83 -30.30 14.75
N ARG A 518 16.10 -29.38 15.39
CA ARG A 518 14.78 -29.68 15.97
C ARG A 518 13.75 -30.16 14.94
N TYR A 519 13.93 -29.83 13.68
CA TYR A 519 13.14 -30.38 12.56
C TYR A 519 13.22 -31.91 12.44
N LEU A 520 14.27 -32.58 12.94
CA LEU A 520 14.37 -34.05 12.93
C LEU A 520 13.28 -34.71 13.78
N SER A 521 12.73 -34.01 14.79
CA SER A 521 11.59 -34.52 15.58
C SER A 521 10.28 -34.64 14.80
N LEU A 522 10.19 -34.04 13.62
CA LEU A 522 9.06 -34.16 12.70
C LEU A 522 9.12 -35.44 11.83
N LEU A 523 10.26 -36.13 11.79
CA LEU A 523 10.44 -37.39 11.07
C LEU A 523 9.77 -38.54 11.80
N ARG A 524 9.17 -39.47 11.06
CA ARG A 524 8.50 -40.65 11.63
C ARG A 524 9.08 -41.94 11.09
N PRO A 525 9.06 -43.05 11.87
CA PRO A 525 9.51 -44.37 11.39
C PRO A 525 8.74 -44.91 10.18
N THR A 526 7.57 -44.34 9.87
CA THR A 526 6.72 -44.69 8.72
C THR A 526 7.04 -43.89 7.45
N ASP A 527 7.91 -42.88 7.52
CA ASP A 527 8.25 -42.06 6.36
C ASP A 527 9.24 -42.81 5.44
N GLY A 528 9.18 -42.53 4.13
CA GLY A 528 10.03 -43.19 3.13
C GLY A 528 11.53 -42.86 3.28
N PRO A 529 12.43 -43.60 2.61
CA PRO A 529 13.89 -43.39 2.67
C PRO A 529 14.33 -41.99 2.21
N GLU A 530 13.46 -41.32 1.44
CA GLU A 530 13.59 -39.94 0.99
C GLU A 530 13.53 -38.88 2.12
N TYR A 531 13.05 -39.26 3.32
CA TYR A 531 13.06 -38.43 4.54
C TYR A 531 14.11 -38.88 5.57
N SER A 532 15.12 -39.66 5.15
CA SER A 532 16.24 -39.98 6.05
C SER A 532 16.99 -38.72 6.50
N PRO A 533 17.53 -38.65 7.74
CA PRO A 533 18.24 -37.47 8.23
C PRO A 533 19.36 -36.98 7.32
N THR A 534 20.04 -37.89 6.62
CA THR A 534 21.11 -37.61 5.64
C THR A 534 20.67 -36.85 4.39
N GLN A 535 19.35 -36.69 4.16
CA GLN A 535 18.81 -35.91 3.04
C GLN A 535 18.69 -34.41 3.35
N PHE A 536 18.85 -34.01 4.61
CA PHE A 536 18.77 -32.61 5.05
C PHE A 536 20.19 -32.02 5.11
N GLN A 537 20.53 -31.18 4.13
CA GLN A 537 21.85 -30.56 4.01
C GLN A 537 21.83 -29.16 4.64
N GLU A 538 22.79 -28.84 5.50
CA GLU A 538 22.90 -27.53 6.18
C GLU A 538 22.81 -26.36 5.20
N GLN A 539 23.56 -26.40 4.10
CA GLN A 539 23.53 -25.39 3.03
C GLN A 539 22.12 -25.13 2.48
N ARG A 540 21.24 -26.13 2.43
CA ARG A 540 19.84 -25.96 1.98
C ARG A 540 18.94 -25.42 3.08
N LEU A 541 19.21 -25.79 4.33
CA LEU A 541 18.47 -25.28 5.49
C LEU A 541 18.70 -23.78 5.67
N GLU A 542 19.88 -23.26 5.35
CA GLU A 542 20.16 -21.81 5.29
C GLU A 542 19.31 -21.06 4.24
N HIS A 543 18.90 -21.73 3.17
CA HIS A 543 18.08 -21.16 2.10
C HIS A 543 16.56 -21.26 2.39
N PHE A 544 16.14 -22.02 3.41
CA PHE A 544 14.74 -22.13 3.78
C PHE A 544 14.16 -20.78 4.20
N ARG A 545 13.01 -20.43 3.61
CA ARG A 545 12.26 -19.21 3.93
C ARG A 545 10.80 -19.57 4.22
N LEU A 546 10.16 -18.83 5.11
CA LEU A 546 8.73 -18.94 5.39
C LEU A 546 8.05 -17.62 5.06
N PHE A 547 7.03 -17.66 4.22
CA PHE A 547 6.25 -16.49 3.82
C PHE A 547 4.76 -16.69 4.15
N PHE A 548 4.11 -15.64 4.62
CA PHE A 548 2.65 -15.57 4.71
C PHE A 548 2.14 -14.57 3.68
N VAL A 549 1.01 -14.85 3.05
CA VAL A 549 0.39 -13.94 2.05
C VAL A 549 -1.05 -13.71 2.44
N THR A 550 -1.50 -12.45 2.38
CA THR A 550 -2.88 -12.08 2.68
C THR A 550 -3.35 -10.97 1.76
N LYS A 551 -4.63 -11.03 1.35
CA LYS A 551 -5.34 -9.93 0.70
C LYS A 551 -5.98 -8.97 1.71
N VAL A 552 -5.93 -9.28 3.01
CA VAL A 552 -6.46 -8.41 4.06
C VAL A 552 -5.51 -7.22 4.22
N GLN A 553 -5.94 -6.05 3.74
CA GLN A 553 -5.17 -4.79 3.78
C GLN A 553 -4.71 -4.38 5.19
N TRP A 554 -5.46 -4.80 6.21
CA TRP A 554 -5.22 -4.50 7.63
C TRP A 554 -5.26 -5.77 8.48
N PRO A 555 -4.15 -6.55 8.51
CA PRO A 555 -4.06 -7.73 9.36
C PRO A 555 -4.10 -7.37 10.85
N PRO A 556 -4.51 -8.28 11.75
CA PRO A 556 -4.55 -7.99 13.19
C PRO A 556 -3.19 -7.63 13.78
N ALA A 557 -3.18 -6.75 14.78
CA ALA A 557 -1.95 -6.27 15.42
C ALA A 557 -1.09 -7.41 16.01
N GLU A 558 -1.72 -8.46 16.54
CA GLU A 558 -1.04 -9.67 17.02
C GLU A 558 -0.23 -10.36 15.91
N GLN A 559 -0.77 -10.41 14.69
CA GLN A 559 -0.08 -10.97 13.53
C GLN A 559 1.09 -10.08 13.10
N LEU A 560 0.94 -8.75 13.17
CA LEU A 560 1.97 -7.76 12.83
C LEU A 560 3.08 -7.62 13.89
N GLN A 561 2.88 -8.14 15.10
CA GLN A 561 3.95 -8.30 16.09
C GLN A 561 4.84 -9.49 15.72
N VAL A 562 4.25 -10.62 15.32
CA VAL A 562 4.97 -11.88 15.05
C VAL A 562 5.56 -11.93 13.64
N LEU A 563 4.94 -11.28 12.66
CA LEU A 563 5.38 -11.25 11.26
C LEU A 563 5.75 -9.82 10.84
N LEU A 564 6.75 -9.70 9.96
CA LEU A 564 7.17 -8.43 9.37
C LEU A 564 6.21 -8.04 8.22
N PRO A 565 5.42 -6.96 8.32
CA PRO A 565 4.58 -6.53 7.21
C PRO A 565 5.41 -6.11 5.98
N VAL A 566 5.08 -6.69 4.83
CA VAL A 566 5.58 -6.30 3.50
C VAL A 566 4.37 -5.88 2.67
N ARG A 567 4.23 -4.59 2.39
CA ARG A 567 3.03 -3.99 1.78
C ARG A 567 3.23 -3.81 0.28
N VAL A 568 2.38 -4.45 -0.51
CA VAL A 568 2.41 -4.32 -1.98
C VAL A 568 1.69 -3.05 -2.40
N GLN A 569 2.45 -2.07 -2.87
CA GLN A 569 1.91 -0.87 -3.49
C GLN A 569 1.36 -1.22 -4.88
N LEU A 570 0.08 -0.97 -5.08
CA LEU A 570 -0.51 -0.94 -6.40
C LEU A 570 -0.12 0.38 -7.04
N LEU A 571 0.48 0.33 -8.23
CA LEU A 571 0.68 1.52 -9.05
C LEU A 571 -0.68 2.20 -9.22
N GLY A 572 -0.80 3.42 -8.70
CA GLY A 572 -2.01 4.20 -8.85
C GLY A 572 -2.30 4.37 -10.34
N THR A 573 -3.36 3.74 -10.82
CA THR A 573 -3.95 4.09 -12.11
C THR A 573 -4.46 5.52 -11.96
N GLY A 574 -3.66 6.48 -12.42
CA GLY A 574 -4.05 7.88 -12.44
C GLY A 574 -5.42 8.02 -13.10
N LEU A 575 -6.36 8.59 -12.36
CA LEU A 575 -7.66 9.03 -12.85
C LEU A 575 -7.54 10.45 -13.42
#